data_AF-A0A1G3R8D0-F1
#
_entry.id   AF-A0A1G3R8D0-F1
#
_cell.length_a   1.000
_cell.length_b   1.000
_cell.length_c   1.000
_cell.angle_alpha   90.00
_cell.angle_beta   90.00
_cell.angle_gamma   90.00
#
_symmetry.space_group_name_H-M   'P 1'
#
loop_
_entity.id
_entity.type
_entity.pdbx_description
1 polymer ?
#
loop_
_entity_poly.entity_id
_entity_poly.type
_entity_poly.pdbx_seq_one_letter_code
_entity_poly.pdbx_strand_id
1 'polypeptide(L)' 'MEDRLERIRRLLKERRAYWSAYNPSSSFLYDVEDAGDDIQWLLAEVTRLREEAKDSATPRTPDP' A
#
# COMPACT_ATOMS: atom_id res chain seq x y z
N MET A 1 2.44 -19.13 -6.05
CA MET A 1 3.01 -17.77 -6.17
C MET A 1 2.38 -16.95 -5.05
N GLU A 2 3.15 -16.49 -4.06
CA GLU A 2 2.61 -15.73 -2.90
C GLU A 2 2.04 -14.39 -3.38
N ASP A 3 0.86 -14.00 -2.90
CA ASP A 3 0.33 -12.67 -3.20
C ASP A 3 1.21 -11.59 -2.57
N ARG A 4 1.59 -10.60 -3.39
CA ARG A 4 2.55 -9.57 -2.98
C ARG A 4 2.01 -8.69 -1.85
N LEU A 5 0.70 -8.47 -1.76
CA LEU A 5 0.10 -7.67 -0.67
C LEU A 5 0.10 -8.44 0.64
N GLU A 6 -0.19 -9.74 0.61
CA GLU A 6 -0.10 -10.60 1.79
C GLU A 6 1.33 -10.63 2.37
N ARG A 7 2.34 -10.73 1.50
CA ARG A 7 3.74 -10.66 1.92
C ARG A 7 4.07 -9.32 2.58
N ILE A 8 3.62 -8.20 2.02
CA ILE A 8 3.86 -6.86 2.59
C ILE A 8 3.15 -6.72 3.94
N ARG A 9 1.89 -7.17 4.06
CA ARG A 9 1.15 -7.20 5.33
C ARG A 9 1.88 -7.98 6.42
N ARG A 10 2.47 -9.13 6.09
CA ARG A 10 3.29 -9.90 7.04
C ARG A 10 4.53 -9.12 7.47
N LEU A 11 5.26 -8.54 6.51
CA LEU A 11 6.47 -7.78 6.80
C LEU A 11 6.21 -6.59 7.73
N LEU A 12 5.08 -5.89 7.59
CA LEU A 12 4.72 -4.76 8.44
C LEU A 12 4.34 -5.15 9.87
N LYS A 13 3.97 -6.41 10.13
CA LYS A 13 3.75 -6.92 11.49
C LYS A 13 5.06 -7.16 12.24
N GLU A 14 6.13 -7.45 11.50
CA GLU A 14 7.44 -7.83 12.05
C GLU A 14 8.44 -6.66 12.02
N ARG A 15 8.22 -5.68 11.13
CA ARG A 15 9.19 -4.63 10.81
C ARG A 15 8.51 -3.28 10.67
N ARG A 16 9.21 -2.22 11.11
CA ARG A 16 8.82 -0.84 10.82
C ARG A 16 9.35 -0.43 9.45
N ALA A 17 8.60 0.45 8.79
CA ALA A 17 8.97 1.06 7.54
C ALA A 17 9.13 2.56 7.75
N TYR A 18 10.04 3.16 6.98
CA TYR A 18 10.34 4.58 7.10
C TYR A 18 10.53 5.21 5.72
N TRP A 19 10.16 6.47 5.62
CA TRP A 19 10.54 7.34 4.50
C TRP A 19 11.84 8.05 4.83
N SER A 20 12.65 8.26 3.80
CA SER A 20 13.77 9.20 3.86
C SER A 20 13.40 10.43 3.04
N ALA A 21 13.23 11.56 3.71
CA ALA A 21 12.95 12.83 3.06
C ALA A 21 14.23 13.69 3.06
N TYR A 22 14.59 14.27 1.92
CA TYR A 22 15.73 15.18 1.87
C TYR A 22 15.43 16.43 2.73
N ASN A 23 16.29 16.70 3.70
CA ASN A 23 16.24 17.89 4.53
C ASN A 23 17.66 18.47 4.69
N PRO A 24 17.99 19.59 4.03
CA PRO A 24 19.31 20.21 4.14
C PRO A 24 19.64 20.76 5.54
N SER A 25 18.62 20.93 6.39
CA SER A 25 18.78 21.38 7.78
C SER A 25 19.07 20.23 8.75
N SER A 26 18.89 18.97 8.32
CA SER A 26 19.22 17.79 9.12
C SER A 26 20.72 17.56 9.14
N SER A 27 21.26 17.10 10.27
CA SER A 27 22.68 16.76 10.42
C SER A 27 23.15 15.68 9.42
N PHE A 28 22.22 14.88 8.90
CA PHE A 28 22.49 13.80 7.96
C PHE A 28 21.90 14.05 6.57
N LEU A 29 21.50 15.28 6.25
CA LEU A 29 20.85 15.70 4.99
C LEU A 29 19.49 15.05 4.68
N TYR A 30 19.04 14.12 5.52
CA TYR A 30 17.76 13.44 5.39
C TYR A 30 17.09 13.33 6.76
N ASP A 31 15.77 13.47 6.75
CA ASP A 31 14.90 13.09 7.86
C ASP A 31 14.36 11.69 7.64
N VAL A 32 14.13 10.99 8.73
CA VAL A 32 13.54 9.66 8.75
C VAL A 32 12.17 9.76 9.41
N GLU A 33 11.14 9.45 8.65
CA GLU A 33 9.73 9.54 9.09
C GLU A 33 9.12 8.14 9.08
N ASP A 34 8.25 7.83 10.05
CA ASP A 34 7.54 6.55 10.07
C ASP A 34 6.57 6.48 8.88
N ALA A 35 6.64 5.39 8.13
CA ALA A 35 5.83 5.17 6.92
C ALA A 35 4.68 4.18 7.14
N GLY A 36 4.47 3.71 8.37
CA GLY A 36 3.54 2.63 8.69
C GLY A 36 2.12 2.92 8.22
N ASP A 37 1.58 4.07 8.60
CA ASP A 37 0.20 4.47 8.29
C ASP A 37 0.00 4.65 6.78
N ASP A 38 0.95 5.29 6.10
CA ASP A 38 0.91 5.48 4.63
C ASP A 38 0.87 4.15 3.89
N ILE A 39 1.67 3.18 4.34
CA ILE A 39 1.71 1.85 3.72
C ILE A 39 0.42 1.09 4.04
N GLN A 40 -0.15 1.21 5.25
CA GLN A 40 -1.45 0.61 5.56
C GLN A 40 -2.55 1.17 4.65
N TRP A 41 -2.55 2.49 4.44
CA TRP A 41 -3.48 3.15 3.51
C TRP A 41 -3.29 2.63 2.08
N LEU A 42 -2.04 2.55 1.59
CA LEU A 42 -1.74 2.05 0.24
C LEU A 42 -2.24 0.60 0.05
N LEU A 43 -2.05 -0.27 1.04
CA LEU A 43 -2.53 -1.65 1.00
C LEU A 43 -4.05 -1.72 0.93
N ALA A 44 -4.76 -0.87 1.68
CA ALA A 44 -6.21 -0.79 1.64
C ALA A 44 -6.70 -0.31 0.27
N GLU A 45 -6.06 0.72 -0.28
CA GLU A 45 -6.44 1.31 -1.56
C GLU A 45 -6.23 0.34 -2.73
N VAL A 46 -5.08 -0.35 -2.78
CA VAL A 46 -4.84 -1.38 -3.80
C VAL A 46 -5.84 -2.53 -3.67
N THR A 47 -6.24 -2.89 -2.45
CA THR A 47 -7.27 -3.92 -2.24
C THR A 47 -8.62 -3.46 -2.79
N ARG A 48 -9.03 -2.21 -2.50
CA ARG A 48 -10.26 -1.60 -3.02
C ARG A 48 -10.29 -1.61 -4.55
N LEU A 49 -9.22 -1.14 -5.19
CA LEU A 49 -9.10 -1.09 -6.64
C LEU A 49 -9.16 -2.48 -7.29
N ARG A 50 -8.62 -3.51 -6.62
CA ARG A 50 -8.70 -4.91 -7.09
C ARG A 50 -10.13 -5.43 -7.07
N GLU A 51 -10.91 -5.10 -6.03
CA GLU A 51 -12.32 -5.50 -5.98
C GLU A 51 -13.15 -4.76 -7.05
N GLU A 52 -12.94 -3.46 -7.23
CA GLU A 52 -13.62 -2.69 -8.30
C GLU A 52 -13.32 -3.22 -9.71
N ALA A 53 -12.08 -3.66 -9.94
CA ALA A 53 -11.69 -4.27 -11.21
C ALA A 53 -12.40 -5.62 -11.45
N LYS A 54 -12.65 -6.41 -10.40
CA LYS A 54 -13.41 -7.67 -10.50
C LYS A 54 -14.89 -7.41 -10.77
N ASP A 55 -15.49 -6.45 -10.07
CA ASP A 55 -16.90 -6.08 -10.25
C ASP A 55 -17.15 -5.55 -11.67
N SER A 56 -16.22 -4.75 -12.19
CA SER A 56 -16.27 -4.21 -13.56
C SER A 56 -16.04 -5.25 -14.65
N ALA A 57 -15.40 -6.38 -14.32
CA ALA A 57 -15.16 -7.47 -15.26
C ALA A 57 -16.35 -8.44 -15.40
N THR A 58 -17.41 -8.27 -14.58
CA THR A 58 -18.62 -9.09 -14.67
C THR A 58 -19.60 -8.42 -15.64
N PRO A 59 -19.89 -9.00 -16.83
CA PRO A 59 -20.82 -8.40 -17.77
C PRO A 59 -22.20 -8.35 -17.14
N ARG A 60 -22.77 -7.13 -16.99
CA ARG A 60 -24.18 -6.96 -16.70
C ARG A 60 -24.97 -7.62 -17.82
N THR A 61 -25.57 -8.76 -17.55
CA THR A 61 -26.55 -9.36 -18.45
C THR A 61 -27.70 -8.35 -18.55
N PRO A 62 -28.07 -7.87 -19.75
CA PRO A 62 -29.23 -7.01 -19.86
C PRO A 62 -30.46 -7.80 -19.43
N ASP A 63 -31.26 -7.23 -18.52
CA ASP A 63 -32.54 -7.81 -18.09
C ASP A 63 -33.47 -7.99 -19.32
N PRO A 64 -34.30 -9.06 -19.31
CA PRO A 64 -35.15 -9.45 -20.44
C PRO A 64 -36.27 -8.45 -20.78
#